data_AF-A0A955LJX9-F1
#
_entry.id   AF-A0A955LJX9-F1
#
_cell.length_a   1.000
_cell.length_b   1.000
_cell.length_c   1.000
_cell.angle_alpha   90.00
_cell.angle_beta   90.00
_cell.angle_gamma   90.00
#
_symmetry.space_group_name_H-M   'P 1'
#
loop_
_entity.id
_entity.type
_entity.pdbx_description
1 polymer ?
#
loop_
_entity_poly.entity_id
_entity_poly.type
_entity_poly.pdbx_seq_one_letter_code
_entity_poly.pdbx_strand_id
1 'polypeptide(L)'
;MRDELKALAQNIPTIEVPSPGAGFTGNIGSLLNFFITWAIILGGLAALAMILLGGFTYITAQDDADKAEGARKTITNGVIGLIIVASAFVIWRLIVVLTNLGSYLT
;
A
#
# COMPACT_ATOMS: atom_id res chain seq x y z
N MET A 1 -13.92 3.97 39.22
CA MET A 1 -13.07 2.86 38.72
C MET A 1 -13.56 2.19 37.44
N ARG A 2 -14.84 2.27 37.01
CA ARG A 2 -15.26 1.76 35.68
C ARG A 2 -15.34 2.86 34.62
N ASP A 3 -15.46 4.11 35.04
CA ASP A 3 -15.61 5.25 34.13
C ASP A 3 -14.27 5.66 33.51
N GLU A 4 -13.15 5.46 34.21
CA GLU A 4 -11.81 5.68 33.67
C GLU A 4 -11.44 4.66 32.58
N LEU A 5 -11.98 3.44 32.67
CA LEU A 5 -11.75 2.38 31.68
C LEU A 5 -12.42 2.75 30.34
N LYS A 6 -13.52 3.51 30.39
CA LYS A 6 -14.20 4.03 29.19
C LYS A 6 -13.42 5.18 28.55
N ALA A 7 -12.80 6.04 29.36
CA ALA A 7 -11.95 7.12 28.88
C ALA A 7 -10.67 6.61 28.19
N LEU A 8 -10.14 5.46 28.64
CA LEU A 8 -9.01 4.79 27.99
C LEU A 8 -9.40 4.06 26.70
N ALA A 9 -10.62 3.51 26.61
CA ALA A 9 -11.11 2.86 25.40
C ALA A 9 -11.37 3.85 24.25
N GLN A 10 -11.76 5.08 24.58
CA GLN A 10 -12.04 6.12 23.58
C GLN A 10 -10.77 6.75 22.98
N ASN A 11 -9.62 6.59 23.64
CA ASN A 11 -8.33 7.13 23.18
C ASN A 11 -7.44 6.06 22.51
N ILE A 12 -8.03 5.02 21.95
CA ILE A 12 -7.30 4.15 21.03
C ILE A 12 -7.13 4.96 19.75
N PRO A 13 -5.89 5.29 19.33
CA PRO A 13 -5.68 5.94 18.04
C PRO A 13 -6.25 5.02 16.96
N THR A 14 -7.33 5.46 16.32
CA THR A 14 -7.94 4.72 15.23
C THR A 14 -6.92 4.69 14.10
N ILE A 15 -6.37 3.52 13.83
CA ILE A 15 -5.67 3.28 12.58
C ILE A 15 -6.75 3.41 11.50
N GLU A 16 -6.71 4.49 10.71
CA GLU A 16 -7.48 4.61 9.48
C GLU A 16 -7.00 3.50 8.53
N VAL A 17 -7.61 2.32 8.67
CA VAL A 17 -7.56 1.32 7.62
C VAL A 17 -8.43 1.90 6.52
N PRO A 18 -7.90 2.16 5.31
CA PRO A 18 -8.69 2.66 4.20
C PRO A 18 -9.90 1.73 4.02
N SER A 19 -11.08 2.21 4.39
CA SER A 19 -12.30 1.41 4.32
C SER A 19 -12.64 1.24 2.85
N PRO A 20 -12.76 -0.01 2.33
CA PRO A 20 -13.11 -0.25 0.95
C PRO A 20 -14.44 0.45 0.65
N GLY A 21 -14.39 1.47 -0.21
CA GLY A 21 -15.58 2.23 -0.61
C GLY A 21 -16.68 1.28 -1.07
N ALA A 22 -17.81 1.32 -0.36
CA ALA A 22 -18.93 0.45 -0.60
C ALA A 22 -19.59 0.77 -1.95
N GLY A 23 -19.60 -0.22 -2.84
CA GLY A 23 -20.58 -0.34 -3.91
C GLY A 23 -20.22 0.33 -5.24
N PHE A 24 -20.48 -0.41 -6.31
CA PHE A 24 -20.47 0.03 -7.70
C PHE A 24 -21.58 1.07 -7.93
N THR A 25 -21.32 2.33 -7.57
CA THR A 25 -22.10 3.45 -8.08
C THR A 25 -21.51 3.78 -9.45
N GLY A 26 -22.32 3.84 -10.52
CA GLY A 26 -21.92 3.92 -11.94
C GLY A 26 -21.11 5.16 -12.39
N ASN A 27 -20.36 5.77 -11.47
CA ASN A 27 -19.46 6.88 -11.70
C ASN A 27 -18.04 6.33 -11.90
N ILE A 28 -17.37 6.76 -12.98
CA ILE A 28 -16.00 6.35 -13.33
C ILE A 28 -15.03 6.59 -12.16
N GLY A 29 -15.25 7.64 -11.35
CA GLY A 29 -14.45 7.92 -10.15
C GLY A 29 -14.52 6.82 -9.08
N SER A 30 -15.68 6.20 -8.89
CA SER A 30 -15.87 5.12 -7.90
C SER A 30 -15.19 3.83 -8.36
N LEU A 31 -15.29 3.51 -9.65
CA LEU A 31 -14.61 2.36 -10.25
C LEU A 31 -13.10 2.51 -10.12
N LEU A 32 -12.57 3.68 -10.47
CA LEU A 32 -11.13 3.93 -10.39
C LEU A 32 -10.62 3.86 -8.95
N ASN A 33 -11.34 4.45 -8.00
CA ASN A 33 -10.98 4.42 -6.59
C ASN A 33 -10.95 2.98 -6.04
N PHE A 34 -11.94 2.16 -6.42
CA PHE A 34 -11.94 0.73 -6.08
C PHE A 34 -10.68 0.02 -6.61
N PHE A 35 -10.37 0.18 -7.90
CA PHE A 35 -9.18 -0.43 -8.49
C PHE A 35 -7.88 0.05 -7.84
N ILE A 36 -7.73 1.35 -7.58
CA ILE A 36 -6.54 1.93 -6.95
C ILE A 36 -6.37 1.39 -5.53
N THR A 37 -7.44 1.36 -4.74
CA THR A 37 -7.40 0.86 -3.36
C THR A 37 -6.96 -0.61 -3.33
N TRP A 38 -7.55 -1.46 -4.18
CA TRP A 38 -7.14 -2.87 -4.29
C TRP A 38 -5.71 -3.02 -4.81
N ALA A 39 -5.30 -2.21 -5.78
CA ALA A 39 -3.94 -2.23 -6.32
C ALA A 39 -2.89 -1.85 -5.26
N ILE A 40 -3.20 -0.90 -4.38
CA ILE A 40 -2.28 -0.51 -3.29
C ILE A 40 -2.16 -1.63 -2.25
N ILE A 41 -3.28 -2.23 -1.83
CA ILE A 41 -3.27 -3.32 -0.84
C ILE A 41 -2.53 -4.54 -1.38
N LEU A 42 -2.90 -5.00 -2.59
CA LEU A 42 -2.28 -6.17 -3.22
C LEU A 42 -0.83 -5.88 -3.63
N GLY A 43 -0.56 -4.68 -4.14
CA GLY A 43 0.78 -4.27 -4.53
C GLY A 43 1.74 -4.14 -3.34
N GLY A 44 1.27 -3.56 -2.23
CA GLY A 44 2.05 -3.49 -0.99
C GLY A 44 2.35 -4.87 -0.42
N LEU A 45 1.35 -5.76 -0.39
CA LEU A 45 1.53 -7.14 0.09
C LEU A 45 2.48 -7.95 -0.82
N ALA A 46 2.34 -7.82 -2.14
CA ALA A 46 3.20 -8.49 -3.10
C ALA A 46 4.65 -7.98 -3.03
N ALA A 47 4.85 -6.67 -2.90
CA ALA A 47 6.17 -6.08 -2.72
C ALA A 47 6.84 -6.58 -1.44
N LEU A 48 6.10 -6.63 -0.33
CA LEU A 48 6.58 -7.19 0.93
C LEU A 48 6.98 -8.67 0.76
N ALA A 49 6.15 -9.48 0.11
CA ALA A 49 6.44 -10.89 -0.15
C ALA A 49 7.71 -11.07 -0.99
N MET A 50 7.92 -10.28 -2.06
CA MET A 50 9.13 -10.35 -2.88
C MET A 50 10.39 -9.96 -2.09
N ILE A 51 10.30 -8.93 -1.25
CA ILE A 51 11.42 -8.50 -0.40
C ILE A 51 11.77 -9.58 0.62
N LEU A 52 10.77 -10.23 1.23
CA LEU A 52 10.99 -11.34 2.17
C LEU A 52 11.62 -12.54 1.50
N LEU A 53 11.12 -12.94 0.32
CA LEU A 53 11.68 -14.07 -0.44
C LEU A 53 13.13 -13.77 -0.88
N GLY A 54 13.37 -12.59 -1.44
CA GLY A 54 14.71 -12.16 -1.83
C GLY A 54 15.65 -12.03 -0.63
N GLY A 55 15.16 -11.55 0.52
CA GLY A 55 15.93 -11.46 1.76
C GLY A 55 16.31 -12.84 2.31
N PHE A 56 15.38 -13.79 2.30
CA PHE A 56 15.66 -15.17 2.71
C PHE A 56 16.68 -15.84 1.79
N THR A 57 16.54 -15.68 0.47
CA THR A 57 17.52 -16.18 -0.50
C THR A 57 18.89 -15.50 -0.33
N TYR A 58 18.93 -14.22 0.01
CA TYR A 58 20.19 -13.50 0.25
C TYR A 58 20.93 -14.05 1.48
N ILE A 59 20.20 -14.32 2.57
CA ILE A 59 20.77 -14.88 3.81
C ILE A 59 21.26 -16.32 3.58
N THR A 60 20.52 -17.11 2.80
CA THR A 60 20.85 -18.51 2.51
C THR A 60 21.89 -18.68 1.39
N ALA A 61 22.22 -17.62 0.64
CA ALA A 61 23.20 -17.68 -0.44
C ALA A 61 24.63 -18.00 0.04
N GLN A 62 24.95 -17.78 1.31
CA GLN A 62 26.27 -18.00 1.92
C GLN A 62 27.42 -17.53 1.01
N ASP A 63 28.10 -18.45 0.31
CA ASP A 63 29.29 -18.22 -0.53
C ASP A 63 29.00 -18.25 -2.05
N ASP A 64 27.74 -18.49 -2.43
CA ASP A 64 27.31 -18.53 -3.83
C ASP A 64 26.99 -17.10 -4.32
N ALA A 65 27.96 -16.50 -5.00
CA ALA A 65 27.87 -15.14 -5.52
C ALA A 65 26.69 -14.95 -6.49
N ASP A 66 26.38 -15.95 -7.31
CA ASP A 66 25.27 -15.88 -8.27
C ASP A 66 23.92 -15.84 -7.55
N LYS A 67 23.75 -16.64 -6.49
CA LYS A 67 22.54 -16.59 -5.65
C LYS A 67 22.42 -15.26 -4.90
N ALA A 68 23.53 -14.74 -4.38
CA ALA A 68 23.53 -13.45 -3.70
C ALA A 68 23.15 -12.30 -4.65
N GLU A 69 23.64 -12.33 -5.89
CA GLU A 69 23.29 -11.35 -6.92
C GLU A 69 21.81 -11.46 -7.33
N GLY A 70 21.32 -12.67 -7.60
CA GLY A 70 19.92 -12.90 -7.92
C GLY A 70 18.95 -12.46 -6.81
N ALA A 71 19.34 -12.70 -5.56
CA ALA A 71 18.59 -12.25 -4.39
C ALA A 71 18.54 -10.72 -4.28
N ARG A 72 19.67 -10.03 -4.49
CA ARG A 72 19.72 -8.55 -4.52
C ARG A 72 18.86 -7.97 -5.63
N LYS A 73 18.86 -8.60 -6.81
CA LYS A 73 18.00 -8.19 -7.93
C LYS A 73 16.52 -8.34 -7.57
N THR A 74 16.16 -9.43 -6.89
CA THR A 74 14.79 -9.68 -6.42
C THR A 74 14.36 -8.62 -5.41
N ILE A 75 15.20 -8.31 -4.43
CA ILE A 75 14.93 -7.25 -3.44
C ILE A 75 14.77 -5.90 -4.14
N THR A 76 15.68 -5.54 -5.04
CA THR A 76 15.63 -4.28 -5.79
C THR A 76 14.34 -4.17 -6.60
N ASN A 77 13.92 -5.25 -7.27
CA ASN A 77 12.66 -5.28 -8.01
C ASN A 77 11.44 -5.11 -7.08
N GLY A 78 11.46 -5.73 -5.90
CA GLY A 78 10.42 -5.54 -4.89
C GLY A 78 10.33 -4.10 -4.39
N VAL A 79 11.48 -3.46 -4.16
CA VAL A 79 11.56 -2.03 -3.77
C VAL A 79 11.04 -1.13 -4.90
N ILE A 80 11.41 -1.40 -6.15
CA ILE A 80 10.89 -0.66 -7.32
C ILE A 80 9.37 -0.79 -7.40
N GLY A 81 8.82 -2.00 -7.19
CA GLY A 81 7.38 -2.23 -7.14
C GLY A 81 6.70 -1.38 -6.07
N LEU A 82 7.27 -1.30 -4.87
CA LEU A 82 6.78 -0.44 -3.78
C LEU A 82 6.80 1.04 -4.17
N ILE A 83 7.89 1.50 -4.80
CA ILE A 83 8.02 2.89 -5.28
C ILE A 83 6.95 3.20 -6.33
N ILE A 84 6.68 2.29 -7.25
CA ILE A 84 5.64 2.48 -8.29
C ILE A 84 4.26 2.65 -7.64
N VAL A 85 3.91 1.79 -6.67
CA VAL A 85 2.64 1.88 -5.94
C VAL A 85 2.53 3.21 -5.19
N ALA A 86 3.59 3.63 -4.49
CA ALA A 86 3.63 4.91 -3.80
C ALA A 86 3.50 6.10 -4.76
N SER A 87 4.20 6.05 -5.90
CA SER A 87 4.17 7.09 -6.92
C SER A 87 2.80 7.21 -7.58
N ALA A 88 2.12 6.09 -7.83
CA ALA A 88 0.78 6.08 -8.39
C ALA A 88 -0.22 6.83 -7.50
N PHE A 89 -0.12 6.68 -6.18
CA PHE A 89 -0.96 7.42 -5.23
C PHE A 89 -0.71 8.93 -5.30
N VAL A 90 0.55 9.34 -5.36
CA VAL A 90 0.91 10.76 -5.47
C VAL A 90 0.37 11.35 -6.77
N ILE A 91 0.56 10.68 -7.90
CA ILE A 91 0.06 11.12 -9.21
C ILE A 91 -1.47 11.22 -9.20
N TRP A 92 -2.17 10.23 -8.65
CA TRP A 92 -3.62 10.27 -8.49
C TRP A 92 -4.08 11.51 -7.72
N ARG A 93 -3.45 11.78 -6.57
CA ARG A 93 -3.76 12.94 -5.75
C ARG A 93 -3.51 14.25 -6.50
N LEU A 94 -2.43 14.32 -7.28
CA LEU A 94 -2.15 15.48 -8.13
C LEU A 94 -3.23 15.67 -9.19
N ILE A 95 -3.71 14.62 -9.84
CA ILE A 95 -4.81 14.70 -10.82
C ILE A 95 -6.08 15.22 -10.13
N VAL A 96 -6.49 14.65 -9.01
CA VAL A 96 -7.71 15.08 -8.31
C VAL A 96 -7.66 16.56 -7.92
N VAL A 97 -6.51 17.02 -7.41
CA VAL A 97 -6.30 18.41 -6.98
C VAL A 97 -6.25 19.37 -8.18
N LEU A 98 -5.45 19.05 -9.21
CA LEU A 98 -5.29 19.92 -10.39
C LEU A 98 -6.57 20.05 -11.22
N THR A 99 -7.34 18.97 -11.30
CA THR A 99 -8.61 18.96 -12.04
C THR A 99 -9.76 19.57 -11.22
N ASN A 100 -9.48 20.05 -10.00
CA ASN A 100 -10.45 20.55 -9.03
C ASN A 100 -11.64 19.59 -8.82
N LEU A 101 -11.39 18.28 -8.91
CA LEU A 101 -12.44 17.27 -8.69
C LEU A 101 -12.82 17.14 -7.20
N GLY A 102 -11.96 17.61 -6.29
CA GLY A 102 -12.18 17.57 -4.84
C GLY A 102 -13.40 18.37 -4.38
N SER A 103 -13.80 19.42 -5.10
CA SER A 103 -15.00 20.20 -4.78
C SER A 103 -16.32 19.54 -5.18
N TYR A 104 -16.30 18.49 -6.01
CA TYR A 104 -17.51 17.80 -6.48
C TYR A 104 -17.79 16.48 -5.74
N LEU A 105 -16.93 16.11 -4.77
CA LEU A 105 -16.99 14.84 -4.03
C LEU A 105 -17.04 15.03 -2.50
N THR A 106 -17.26 16.27 -2.03
CA THR A 106 -17.63 16.59 -0.63
C THR A 106 -19.09 17.02 -0.61
#